data_AF-A0ABD0SHW8-F1
#
_entry.id   AF-A0ABD0SHW8-F1
#
_cell.length_a   1.000
_cell.length_b   1.000
_cell.length_c   1.000
_cell.angle_alpha   90.00
_cell.angle_beta   90.00
_cell.angle_gamma   90.00
#
_symmetry.space_group_name_H-M   'P 1'
#
loop_
_entity.id
_entity.type
_entity.pdbx_description
1 polymer ?
#
loop_
_entity_poly.entity_id
_entity_poly.type
_entity_poly.pdbx_seq_one_letter_code
_entity_poly.pdbx_strand_id
1 'polypeptide(L)'
;MKKVQGNDSFQRMNYLYQISKHIAQKNPALSSYYGNLMVNVAKKTVLKIHPEIKRQMCKKCKCTLIDNVSAKMRIRTRNKAKVIEWTCNTCETKRNLPADKNRDHTLWVEKTEAVVEVIVS
;
A
#
# COMPACT_ATOMS: atom_id res chain seq x y z
N MET A 1 -27.23 -6.41 3.62
CA MET A 1 -25.97 -5.68 3.33
C MET A 1 -26.26 -4.55 2.35
N LYS A 2 -25.84 -3.32 2.67
CA LYS A 2 -26.00 -2.16 1.80
C LYS A 2 -25.10 -2.33 0.56
N LYS A 3 -25.64 -2.15 -0.65
CA LYS A 3 -24.86 -2.24 -1.89
C LYS A 3 -23.97 -1.00 -2.01
N VAL A 4 -22.68 -1.17 -1.77
CA VAL A 4 -21.67 -0.13 -2.02
C VAL A 4 -21.31 -0.16 -3.51
N GLN A 5 -21.30 1.02 -4.15
CA GLN A 5 -20.86 1.12 -5.54
C GLN A 5 -19.43 0.58 -5.68
N GLY A 6 -19.22 -0.40 -6.57
CA GLY A 6 -17.93 -1.05 -6.75
C GLY A 6 -17.56 -2.09 -5.69
N ASN A 7 -18.52 -2.57 -4.86
CA ASN A 7 -18.28 -3.59 -3.84
C ASN A 7 -17.51 -4.82 -4.37
N ASP A 8 -17.94 -5.39 -5.49
CA ASP A 8 -17.29 -6.57 -6.09
C ASP A 8 -15.84 -6.28 -6.50
N SER A 9 -15.58 -5.05 -6.95
CA SER A 9 -14.23 -4.59 -7.32
C SER A 9 -13.36 -4.39 -6.08
N PHE A 10 -13.92 -3.84 -5.00
CA PHE A 10 -13.21 -3.74 -3.72
C PHE A 10 -12.89 -5.12 -3.12
N GLN A 11 -13.84 -6.06 -3.17
CA GLN A 11 -13.62 -7.44 -2.73
C GLN A 11 -12.52 -8.12 -3.57
N ARG A 12 -12.57 -7.98 -4.90
CA ARG A 12 -11.53 -8.50 -5.80
C ARG A 12 -10.16 -7.88 -5.51
N MET A 13 -10.09 -6.56 -5.32
CA MET A 13 -8.85 -5.88 -4.97
C MET A 13 -8.30 -6.35 -3.63
N ASN A 14 -9.15 -6.50 -2.61
CA ASN A 14 -8.78 -7.00 -1.30
C ASN A 14 -8.19 -8.42 -1.39
N TYR A 15 -8.85 -9.32 -2.13
CA TYR A 15 -8.36 -10.68 -2.35
C TYR A 15 -6.99 -10.70 -3.03
N LEU A 16 -6.81 -9.94 -4.12
CA LEU A 16 -5.53 -9.84 -4.82
C LEU A 16 -4.41 -9.26 -3.95
N TYR A 17 -4.73 -8.28 -3.12
CA TYR A 17 -3.78 -7.71 -2.16
C TYR A 17 -3.35 -8.73 -1.11
N GLN A 18 -4.30 -9.48 -0.53
CA GLN A 18 -4.00 -10.53 0.46
C GLN A 18 -3.09 -11.61 -0.12
N ILE A 19 -3.36 -12.08 -1.36
CA ILE A 19 -2.48 -13.02 -2.05
C ILE A 19 -1.09 -12.40 -2.26
N SER A 20 -1.02 -11.17 -2.79
CA SER A 20 0.25 -10.47 -3.02
C SER A 20 1.09 -10.38 -1.75
N LYS A 21 0.46 -10.10 -0.60
CA LYS A 21 1.12 -10.03 0.71
C LYS A 21 1.60 -11.40 1.19
N HIS A 22 0.77 -12.44 1.09
CA HIS A 22 1.14 -13.79 1.52
C HIS A 22 2.28 -14.37 0.68
N ILE A 23 2.22 -14.20 -0.64
CA ILE A 23 3.20 -14.80 -1.55
C ILE A 23 4.52 -14.02 -1.59
N ALA A 24 4.57 -12.77 -1.10
CA ALA A 24 5.76 -11.94 -1.14
C ALA A 24 6.99 -12.57 -0.45
N GLN A 25 6.77 -13.39 0.57
CA GLN A 25 7.83 -14.12 1.27
C GLN A 25 8.42 -15.27 0.44
N LYS A 26 7.59 -15.93 -0.38
CA LYS A 26 7.98 -17.12 -1.15
C LYS A 26 8.43 -16.78 -2.56
N ASN A 27 7.70 -15.88 -3.22
CA ASN A 27 7.94 -15.48 -4.61
C ASN A 27 7.59 -13.99 -4.82
N PRO A 28 8.59 -13.09 -4.71
CA PRO A 28 8.41 -11.65 -4.92
C PRO A 28 7.96 -11.26 -6.33
N ALA A 29 8.32 -12.03 -7.36
CA ALA A 29 7.87 -11.77 -8.73
C ALA A 29 6.36 -12.03 -8.86
N LEU A 30 5.86 -13.11 -8.26
CA LEU A 30 4.43 -13.41 -8.23
C LEU A 30 3.65 -12.41 -7.35
N SER A 31 4.24 -11.94 -6.25
CA SER A 31 3.68 -10.82 -5.47
C SER A 31 3.50 -9.56 -6.31
N SER A 32 4.50 -9.24 -7.14
CA SER A 32 4.46 -8.12 -8.08
C SER A 32 3.35 -8.29 -9.11
N TYR A 33 3.15 -9.50 -9.65
CA TYR A 33 2.08 -9.80 -10.58
C TYR A 33 0.68 -9.50 -9.98
N TYR A 34 0.38 -10.06 -8.80
CA TYR A 34 -0.90 -9.82 -8.14
C TYR A 34 -1.09 -8.35 -7.74
N GLY A 35 -0.01 -7.69 -7.31
CA GLY A 35 -0.02 -6.25 -7.01
C GLY A 35 -0.34 -5.39 -8.23
N ASN A 36 0.22 -5.72 -9.40
CA ASN A 36 -0.13 -5.04 -10.65
C ASN A 36 -1.59 -5.31 -11.05
N LEU A 37 -2.06 -6.54 -10.90
CA LEU A 37 -3.46 -6.89 -11.19
C LEU A 37 -4.43 -6.10 -10.31
N MET A 38 -4.16 -5.99 -9.01
CA MET A 38 -4.94 -5.16 -8.09
C MET A 38 -4.99 -3.69 -8.53
N VAL A 39 -3.83 -3.10 -8.87
CA VAL A 39 -3.75 -1.71 -9.34
C VAL A 39 -4.47 -1.52 -10.67
N ASN A 40 -4.40 -2.50 -11.58
CA ASN A 40 -5.09 -2.45 -12.86
C ASN A 40 -6.61 -2.52 -12.70
N VAL A 41 -7.12 -3.35 -11.77
CA VAL A 41 -8.55 -3.33 -11.40
C VAL A 41 -8.94 -1.95 -10.90
N ALA A 42 -8.20 -1.39 -9.93
CA ALA A 42 -8.48 -0.06 -9.38
C ALA A 42 -8.51 1.04 -10.45
N LYS A 43 -7.57 1.02 -11.40
CA LYS A 43 -7.54 1.98 -12.52
C LYS A 43 -8.74 1.83 -13.45
N LYS A 44 -9.06 0.61 -13.84
CA LYS A 44 -10.20 0.33 -14.75
C LYS A 44 -11.54 0.71 -14.14
N THR A 45 -11.69 0.52 -12.83
CA THR A 45 -12.93 0.81 -12.10
C THR A 45 -12.94 2.20 -11.47
N VAL A 46 -11.90 3.02 -11.69
CA VAL A 46 -11.74 4.37 -11.14
C VAL A 46 -11.87 4.40 -9.60
N LEU A 47 -11.39 3.35 -8.94
CA LEU A 47 -11.42 3.24 -7.48
C LEU A 47 -10.11 3.71 -6.85
N LYS A 48 -10.22 4.45 -5.74
CA LYS A 48 -9.06 4.92 -4.97
C LYS A 48 -8.58 3.82 -4.02
N ILE A 49 -7.29 3.49 -4.08
CA ILE A 49 -6.65 2.57 -3.13
C ILE A 49 -6.29 3.33 -1.85
N HIS A 50 -6.57 2.73 -0.69
CA HIS A 50 -6.22 3.28 0.62
C HIS A 50 -4.71 3.63 0.71
N PRO A 51 -4.32 4.79 1.26
CA PRO A 51 -2.92 5.20 1.37
C PRO A 51 -2.02 4.17 2.06
N GLU A 52 -2.52 3.47 3.07
CA GLU A 52 -1.74 2.45 3.80
C GLU A 52 -1.40 1.25 2.91
N ILE A 53 -2.39 0.74 2.16
CA ILE A 53 -2.15 -0.31 1.16
C ILE A 53 -1.13 0.18 0.12
N LYS A 54 -1.29 1.41 -0.37
CA LYS A 54 -0.32 1.99 -1.31
C LYS A 54 1.08 2.07 -0.70
N ARG A 55 1.23 2.46 0.58
CA ARG A 55 2.53 2.58 1.27
C ARG A 55 3.26 1.24 1.36
N GLN A 56 2.52 0.15 1.55
CA GLN A 56 3.04 -1.22 1.62
C GLN A 56 3.37 -1.84 0.26
N MET A 57 3.26 -1.09 -0.84
CA MET A 57 3.57 -1.58 -2.19
C MET A 57 4.68 -0.78 -2.85
N CYS A 58 5.51 -1.45 -3.65
CA CYS A 58 6.52 -0.80 -4.47
C CYS A 58 5.86 0.13 -5.49
N LYS A 59 6.38 1.35 -5.66
CA LYS A 59 5.83 2.31 -6.62
C LYS A 59 5.99 1.89 -8.08
N LYS A 60 7.00 1.07 -8.39
CA LYS A 60 7.30 0.56 -9.75
C LYS A 60 6.66 -0.80 -9.99
N CYS A 61 7.24 -1.87 -9.45
CA CYS A 61 6.80 -3.25 -9.74
C CYS A 61 5.54 -3.71 -8.98
N LYS A 62 5.05 -2.93 -8.01
CA LYS A 62 3.88 -3.27 -7.18
C LYS A 62 4.06 -4.49 -6.26
N CYS A 63 5.27 -5.02 -6.10
CA CYS A 63 5.59 -6.01 -5.06
C CYS A 63 5.20 -5.48 -3.67
N THR A 64 4.64 -6.34 -2.82
CA THR A 64 4.40 -5.98 -1.41
C THR A 64 5.74 -5.84 -0.69
N LEU A 65 5.94 -4.72 0.01
CA LEU A 65 7.15 -4.39 0.74
C LEU A 65 7.05 -4.95 2.16
N ILE A 66 7.84 -5.98 2.43
CA ILE A 66 7.99 -6.62 3.74
C ILE A 66 9.46 -6.45 4.13
N ASP A 67 9.69 -5.85 5.29
CA ASP A 67 11.05 -5.58 5.76
C ASP A 67 11.84 -6.88 5.94
N ASN A 68 13.13 -6.84 5.60
CA ASN A 68 14.07 -7.97 5.58
C ASN A 68 13.66 -9.18 4.71
N VAL A 69 12.57 -9.09 3.94
CA VAL A 69 12.08 -10.16 3.07
C VAL A 69 12.10 -9.69 1.62
N SER A 70 11.11 -8.88 1.22
CA SER A 70 10.94 -8.41 -0.15
C SER A 70 11.46 -6.98 -0.36
N ALA A 71 11.80 -6.29 0.73
CA ALA A 71 12.37 -4.96 0.73
C ALA A 71 13.29 -4.75 1.94
N LYS A 72 14.15 -3.73 1.86
CA LYS A 72 14.96 -3.24 2.99
C LYS A 72 14.39 -1.92 3.47
N MET A 73 14.02 -1.83 4.74
CA MET A 73 13.58 -0.61 5.39
C MET A 73 14.73 0.02 6.18
N ARG A 74 14.93 1.33 6.03
CA ARG A 74 15.94 2.09 6.79
C ARG A 74 15.36 3.42 7.22
N ILE A 75 15.60 3.81 8.46
CA ILE A 75 15.34 5.17 8.92
C ILE A 75 16.55 6.04 8.59
N ARG A 76 16.32 7.14 7.87
CA ARG A 76 17.35 8.10 7.46
C ARG A 76 16.94 9.50 7.87
N THR A 77 17.92 10.34 8.19
CA THR A 77 17.69 11.78 8.36
C THR A 77 17.95 12.47 7.03
N ARG A 78 16.98 13.24 6.52
CA ARG A 78 17.13 14.11 5.34
C ARG A 78 16.56 15.48 5.66
N ASN A 79 17.29 16.55 5.34
CA ASN A 79 16.86 17.93 5.57
C ASN A 79 16.32 18.16 7.00
N LYS A 80 17.04 17.68 8.02
CA LYS A 80 16.69 17.75 9.45
C LYS A 80 15.41 16.99 9.86
N ALA A 81 14.79 16.21 8.96
CA ALA A 81 13.62 15.38 9.25
C ALA A 81 13.92 13.87 9.13
N LYS A 82 13.25 13.05 9.94
CA LYS A 82 13.33 11.58 9.85
C LYS A 82 12.44 11.07 8.70
N VAL A 83 12.98 10.15 7.92
CA VAL A 83 12.33 9.54 6.77
C VAL A 83 12.55 8.03 6.82
N ILE A 84 11.49 7.25 6.61
CA ILE A 84 11.56 5.82 6.35
C ILE A 84 11.82 5.62 4.85
N GLU A 85 13.00 5.12 4.50
CA GLU A 85 13.36 4.72 3.15
C GLU A 85 13.15 3.22 2.98
N TRP A 86 12.26 2.86 2.05
CA TRP A 86 12.07 1.52 1.55
C TRP A 86 12.85 1.32 0.26
N THR A 87 13.63 0.25 0.17
CA THR A 87 14.28 -0.19 -1.06
C THR A 87 13.73 -1.57 -1.46
N CYS A 88 13.12 -1.67 -2.64
CA CYS A 88 12.57 -2.94 -3.14
C CYS A 88 13.70 -3.88 -3.57
N ASN A 89 13.70 -5.13 -3.10
CA ASN A 89 14.73 -6.11 -3.49
C ASN A 89 14.51 -6.66 -4.92
N THR A 90 13.30 -6.52 -5.49
CA THR A 90 12.96 -7.03 -6.82
C THR A 90 13.32 -6.07 -7.96
N CYS A 91 13.18 -4.75 -7.75
CA CYS A 91 13.38 -3.75 -8.81
C CYS A 91 14.19 -2.53 -8.37
N GLU A 92 14.80 -2.60 -7.18
CA GLU A 92 15.73 -1.61 -6.59
C GLU A 92 15.16 -0.20 -6.39
N THR A 93 13.87 -0.03 -6.69
CA THR A 93 13.20 1.25 -6.60
C THR A 93 13.07 1.68 -5.15
N LYS A 94 13.49 2.91 -4.86
CA LYS A 94 13.42 3.52 -3.53
C LYS A 94 12.13 4.32 -3.34
N ARG A 95 11.59 4.27 -2.12
CA ARG A 95 10.44 5.05 -1.68
C ARG A 95 10.69 5.63 -0.30
N ASN A 96 10.42 6.90 -0.15
CA ASN A 96 10.60 7.63 1.10
C ASN A 96 9.23 7.97 1.68
N LEU A 97 9.05 7.72 2.97
CA LEU A 97 7.88 8.12 3.73
C LEU A 97 8.35 9.02 4.89
N PRO A 98 7.75 10.20 5.10
CA PRO A 98 8.02 10.99 6.29
C PRO A 98 7.75 10.17 7.56
N ALA A 99 8.64 10.28 8.54
CA ALA A 99 8.56 9.56 9.81
C ALA A 99 8.72 10.49 11.02
N ASP A 100 8.64 11.80 10.78
CA ASP A 100 8.74 12.81 11.84
C ASP A 100 7.44 12.83 12.65
N LYS A 101 7.57 12.66 13.96
CA LYS A 101 6.46 12.70 14.93
C LYS A 101 6.13 14.14 15.34
N ASN A 102 7.00 15.11 15.05
CA ASN A 102 6.86 16.48 15.53
C ASN A 102 5.90 17.34 14.69
N ARG A 103 5.20 16.74 13.72
CA ARG A 103 4.18 17.40 12.92
C ARG A 103 2.89 16.62 13.12
N ASP A 104 1.80 17.33 13.44
CA ASP A 104 0.42 16.79 13.47
C ASP A 104 -0.07 16.42 12.05
N HIS A 105 0.71 15.61 11.36
CA HIS A 105 0.47 15.20 10.00
C HIS A 105 -0.39 13.94 10.00
N THR A 106 -1.70 14.13 9.96
CA THR A 106 -2.70 13.07 9.73
C THR A 106 -3.12 13.04 8.27
N LEU A 107 -3.31 11.84 7.70
CA LEU A 107 -3.90 11.75 6.37
C LEU A 107 -5.38 12.14 6.43
N TRP A 108 -5.91 12.73 5.36
CA TRP A 108 -7.34 13.06 5.27
C TRP A 108 -8.24 11.87 5.61
N VAL A 109 -7.91 10.68 5.10
CA VAL A 109 -8.68 9.44 5.33
C VAL A 109 -8.65 8.94 6.78
N GLU A 110 -7.72 9.43 7.61
CA GLU A 110 -7.60 9.06 9.02
C GLU A 110 -8.39 10.00 9.94
N LYS A 111 -8.85 11.15 9.42
CA LYS A 111 -9.67 12.08 10.20
C LYS A 111 -11.08 11.54 10.34
N THR A 112 -11.68 11.70 11.52
CA THR A 112 -13.06 11.28 11.80
C THR A 112 -14.07 11.96 10.87
N GLU A 113 -13.87 13.24 10.55
CA GLU A 113 -14.69 14.02 9.61
C GLU A 113 -14.72 13.45 8.18
N ALA A 114 -13.71 12.68 7.78
CA ALA A 114 -13.64 12.10 6.44
C ALA A 114 -14.39 10.76 6.34
N VAL A 115 -14.81 10.18 7.48
CA VAL A 115 -15.49 8.89 7.52
C VAL A 115 -16.99 9.12 7.30
N VAL A 116 -17.48 8.70 6.14
CA VAL A 116 -18.92 8.78 5.82
C VAL A 116 -19.70 7.63 6.45
N GLU A 117 -19.13 6.41 6.44
CA GLU A 117 -19.79 5.20 6.95
C GLU A 117 -18.72 4.16 7.32
N VAL A 118 -18.89 3.50 8.46
CA VAL A 118 -18.09 2.34 8.85
C VAL A 118 -18.90 1.09 8.57
N ILE A 119 -18.43 0.28 7.63
CA ILE A 119 -19.08 -0.99 7.29
C ILE A 119 -18.57 -2.04 8.27
N VAL A 120 -19.34 -2.30 9.31
CA VAL A 120 -19.08 -3.42 10.21
C VAL A 120 -19.51 -4.70 9.49
N SER A 121 -18.59 -5.66 9.41
CA SER A 121 -18.83 -6.98 8.80
C SER A 121 -19.56 -7.90 9.76
#